data_AF-A0A1B1MNA6-F1
#
_entry.id   AF-A0A1B1MNA6-F1
#
_cell.length_a   1.000
_cell.length_b   1.000
_cell.length_c   1.000
_cell.angle_alpha   90.00
_cell.angle_beta   90.00
_cell.angle_gamma   90.00
#
_symmetry.space_group_name_H-M   'P 1'
#
loop_
_entity.id
_entity.type
_entity.pdbx_description
1 polymer ?
#
loop_
_entity_poly.entity_id
_entity_poly.type
_entity_poly.pdbx_seq_one_letter_code
_entity_poly.pdbx_strand_id
1 'polypeptide(L)'
;MFTLQEPPFFARLRDAHRVLIAGAGGGFDVYAGLPLALALRSAGKDVHLANLSFADLYGLDTEVWLDHDVAAIRPDTAARGDYFPERTLARWLAEQDLPSTVYAFPQTGVRPLRAAYRALVDHLGGVDAIVLVDGGTDILMRGDEHGLGTPEEDMASLAAVTGLEGIPRRLVACLGFGVDAHHGVNHSLVLENLAALERDGSYLGAFSLPPGSREGALYLDAVAHAQRCTPDHPSIVNGSVAAAVRGDFGDVRFTERTKGSELFVNPLMALYFCVDATGLARRNLYLDRLENTALMRQISSVIAEFRDEVGRQRPPRAFPH
;
A
#
# COMPACT_ATOMS: atom_id res chain seq x y z
N MET A 1 -16.45 18.83 8.20
CA MET A 1 -15.57 20.01 8.31
C MET A 1 -14.18 19.53 8.68
N PHE A 2 -13.15 19.97 7.95
CA PHE A 2 -11.76 19.67 8.28
C PHE A 2 -11.21 20.73 9.23
N THR A 3 -10.27 20.33 10.09
CA THR A 3 -9.59 21.24 11.03
C THR A 3 -8.11 20.93 11.03
N LEU A 4 -7.28 21.86 11.51
CA LEU A 4 -5.84 21.62 11.64
C LEU A 4 -5.49 20.60 12.74
N GLN A 5 -6.41 20.36 13.70
CA GLN A 5 -6.17 19.47 14.85
C GLN A 5 -6.31 17.99 14.49
N GLU A 6 -7.06 17.66 13.45
CA GLU A 6 -7.33 16.29 13.03
C GLU A 6 -6.98 16.15 11.54
N PRO A 7 -6.05 15.25 11.17
CA PRO A 7 -5.72 15.02 9.77
C PRO A 7 -6.97 14.70 8.95
N PRO A 8 -7.17 15.30 7.76
CA PRO A 8 -8.37 15.07 6.94
C PRO A 8 -8.62 13.59 6.63
N PHE A 9 -7.55 12.78 6.54
CA PHE A 9 -7.62 11.33 6.43
C PHE A 9 -8.44 10.68 7.57
N PHE A 10 -8.12 10.98 8.83
CA PHE A 10 -8.86 10.44 9.98
C PHE A 10 -10.27 11.03 10.07
N ALA A 11 -10.43 12.32 9.71
CA ALA A 11 -11.76 12.93 9.64
C ALA A 11 -12.68 12.23 8.62
N ARG A 12 -12.14 11.73 7.49
CA ARG A 12 -12.91 10.94 6.50
C ARG A 12 -13.31 9.56 7.03
N LEU A 13 -12.53 8.98 7.93
CA LEU A 13 -12.78 7.67 8.55
C LEU A 13 -13.55 7.75 9.87
N ARG A 14 -13.95 8.96 10.31
CA ARG A 14 -14.54 9.18 11.63
C ARG A 14 -15.77 8.31 11.88
N ASP A 15 -16.74 8.32 10.97
CA ASP A 15 -17.97 7.51 11.12
C ASP A 15 -17.86 6.14 10.44
N ALA A 16 -16.65 5.66 10.11
CA ALA A 16 -16.45 4.28 9.66
C ALA A 16 -16.34 3.40 10.90
N HIS A 17 -17.15 2.35 11.00
CA HIS A 17 -17.07 1.39 12.09
C HIS A 17 -16.13 0.24 11.71
N ARG A 18 -16.31 -0.31 10.50
CA ARG A 18 -15.46 -1.38 9.98
C ARG A 18 -14.60 -0.89 8.81
N VAL A 19 -13.29 -1.04 8.95
CA VAL A 19 -12.30 -0.58 7.98
C VAL A 19 -11.44 -1.75 7.53
N LEU A 20 -11.33 -1.94 6.22
CA LEU A 20 -10.35 -2.83 5.61
C LEU A 20 -9.14 -2.00 5.18
N ILE A 21 -7.95 -2.36 5.64
CA ILE A 21 -6.68 -1.76 5.20
C ILE A 21 -5.95 -2.80 4.36
N ALA A 22 -5.64 -2.48 3.11
CA ALA A 22 -5.09 -3.42 2.15
C ALA A 22 -3.82 -2.89 1.48
N GLY A 23 -2.72 -3.63 1.53
CA GLY A 23 -1.50 -3.28 0.77
C GLY A 23 -1.72 -3.42 -0.73
N ALA A 24 -1.35 -2.37 -1.48
CA ALA A 24 -1.74 -2.17 -2.88
C ALA A 24 -0.69 -2.68 -3.89
N GLY A 25 0.59 -2.35 -3.68
CA GLY A 25 1.74 -2.74 -4.51
C GLY A 25 2.30 -4.13 -4.18
N GLY A 26 1.79 -4.71 -3.10
CA GLY A 26 2.07 -6.07 -2.65
C GLY A 26 3.33 -6.21 -1.80
N GLY A 27 3.91 -7.42 -1.74
CA GLY A 27 5.04 -7.70 -0.86
C GLY A 27 4.78 -7.29 0.60
N PHE A 28 5.45 -6.22 1.07
CA PHE A 28 5.34 -5.74 2.46
C PHE A 28 4.43 -4.50 2.63
N ASP A 29 3.68 -4.08 1.63
CA ASP A 29 2.88 -2.85 1.68
C ASP A 29 1.88 -2.79 2.83
N VAL A 30 1.30 -3.92 3.23
CA VAL A 30 0.43 -3.99 4.41
C VAL A 30 1.07 -3.44 5.69
N TYR A 31 2.41 -3.44 5.81
CA TYR A 31 3.13 -2.84 6.94
C TYR A 31 3.01 -1.31 6.96
N ALA A 32 2.92 -0.65 5.80
CA ALA A 32 2.63 0.78 5.72
C ALA A 32 1.22 1.10 6.28
N GLY A 33 0.32 0.12 6.29
CA GLY A 33 -1.01 0.25 6.92
C GLY A 33 -1.06 -0.05 8.41
N LEU A 34 -0.02 -0.65 9.00
CA LEU A 34 -0.04 -1.09 10.39
C LEU A 34 -0.22 0.07 11.39
N PRO A 35 0.49 1.21 11.28
CA PRO A 35 0.23 2.36 12.16
C PRO A 35 -1.22 2.84 12.09
N LEU A 36 -1.80 2.89 10.89
CA LEU A 36 -3.19 3.29 10.67
C LEU A 36 -4.15 2.29 11.31
N ALA A 37 -3.88 1.00 11.18
CA ALA A 37 -4.68 -0.06 11.78
C ALA A 37 -4.71 0.06 13.31
N LEU A 38 -3.55 0.29 13.92
CA LEU A 38 -3.39 0.45 15.36
C LEU A 38 -4.13 1.70 15.88
N ALA A 39 -4.01 2.83 15.18
CA ALA A 39 -4.73 4.06 15.52
C ALA A 39 -6.25 3.91 15.40
N LEU A 40 -6.73 3.25 14.34
CA LEU A 40 -8.17 3.04 14.14
C LEU A 40 -8.75 2.04 15.16
N ARG A 41 -8.01 0.97 15.51
CA ARG A 41 -8.38 0.04 16.58
C ARG A 41 -8.41 0.72 17.94
N SER A 42 -7.44 1.59 18.25
CA SER A 42 -7.43 2.34 19.51
C SER A 42 -8.60 3.33 19.61
N ALA A 43 -9.11 3.80 18.47
CA ALA A 43 -10.34 4.56 18.35
C ALA A 43 -11.63 3.71 18.39
N GLY A 44 -11.53 2.40 18.67
CA GLY A 44 -12.67 1.50 18.84
C GLY A 44 -13.28 0.96 17.53
N LYS A 45 -12.56 1.08 16.40
CA LYS A 45 -13.02 0.56 15.10
C LYS A 45 -12.68 -0.91 14.93
N ASP A 46 -13.50 -1.61 14.17
CA ASP A 46 -13.24 -2.97 13.71
C ASP A 46 -12.35 -2.93 12.46
N VAL A 47 -11.08 -3.32 12.60
CA VAL A 47 -10.08 -3.15 11.53
C VAL A 47 -9.52 -4.49 11.07
N HIS A 48 -9.65 -4.73 9.77
CA HIS A 48 -9.17 -5.91 9.06
C HIS A 48 -7.99 -5.54 8.17
N LEU A 49 -7.05 -6.48 8.01
CA LEU A 49 -5.84 -6.29 7.20
C LEU A 49 -5.89 -7.21 5.99
N ALA A 50 -5.54 -6.70 4.82
CA ALA A 50 -5.32 -7.50 3.62
C ALA A 50 -4.05 -7.07 2.88
N ASN A 51 -3.63 -7.87 1.90
CA ASN A 51 -2.48 -7.55 1.06
C ASN A 51 -2.62 -8.22 -0.31
N LEU A 52 -2.19 -7.56 -1.38
CA LEU A 52 -1.88 -8.24 -2.63
C LEU A 52 -0.56 -9.01 -2.44
N SER A 53 -0.60 -10.34 -2.48
CA SER A 53 0.53 -11.15 -2.03
C SER A 53 1.52 -11.45 -3.14
N PHE A 54 2.80 -11.39 -2.79
CA PHE A 54 3.92 -11.90 -3.59
C PHE A 54 4.35 -13.31 -3.19
N ALA A 55 3.71 -13.89 -2.17
CA ALA A 55 3.92 -15.28 -1.81
C ALA A 55 3.18 -16.21 -2.78
N ASP A 56 3.65 -17.45 -2.91
CA ASP A 56 2.95 -18.48 -3.68
C ASP A 56 1.72 -19.00 -2.92
N LEU A 57 0.59 -18.31 -3.08
CA LEU A 57 -0.65 -18.64 -2.38
C LEU A 57 -1.30 -19.94 -2.89
N TYR A 58 -1.15 -20.29 -4.16
CA TYR A 58 -1.81 -21.47 -4.73
C TYR A 58 -1.23 -22.80 -4.21
N GLY A 59 -0.08 -22.76 -3.53
CA GLY A 59 0.48 -23.89 -2.80
C GLY A 59 -0.07 -24.09 -1.38
N LEU A 60 -0.99 -23.24 -0.90
CA LEU A 60 -1.56 -23.32 0.44
C LEU A 60 -2.68 -24.37 0.54
N ASP A 61 -2.94 -24.82 1.77
CA ASP A 61 -4.03 -25.77 2.05
C ASP A 61 -5.40 -25.18 1.69
N THR A 62 -6.31 -26.01 1.19
CA THR A 62 -7.64 -25.58 0.74
C THR A 62 -8.46 -24.89 1.83
N GLU A 63 -8.20 -25.18 3.11
CA GLU A 63 -8.93 -24.64 4.26
C GLU A 63 -8.64 -23.16 4.54
N VAL A 64 -7.54 -22.61 4.01
CA VAL A 64 -7.23 -21.18 4.19
C VAL A 64 -8.01 -20.29 3.22
N TRP A 65 -8.57 -20.86 2.15
CA TRP A 65 -9.26 -20.10 1.12
C TRP A 65 -10.67 -19.75 1.58
N LEU A 66 -10.94 -18.45 1.62
CA LEU A 66 -12.25 -17.90 1.90
C LEU A 66 -13.18 -18.08 0.69
N ASP A 67 -12.66 -17.74 -0.48
CA ASP A 67 -13.30 -17.79 -1.78
C ASP A 67 -12.18 -17.85 -2.85
N HIS A 68 -12.55 -17.83 -4.12
CA HIS A 68 -11.62 -17.68 -5.23
C HIS A 68 -10.79 -16.41 -5.07
N ASP A 69 -9.47 -16.55 -5.18
CA ASP A 69 -8.50 -15.46 -5.08
C ASP A 69 -8.50 -14.68 -3.75
N VAL A 70 -8.96 -15.27 -2.63
CA VAL A 70 -8.77 -14.67 -1.30
C VAL A 70 -8.55 -15.74 -0.22
N ALA A 71 -7.41 -15.65 0.46
CA ALA A 71 -7.03 -16.54 1.55
C ALA A 71 -6.99 -15.79 2.90
N ALA A 72 -7.42 -16.45 3.98
CA ALA A 72 -7.30 -15.97 5.35
C ALA A 72 -6.00 -16.51 5.97
N ILE A 73 -4.96 -15.67 6.01
CA ILE A 73 -3.64 -16.07 6.52
C ILE A 73 -3.60 -15.87 8.03
N ARG A 74 -3.33 -16.96 8.75
CA ARG A 74 -3.19 -17.02 10.20
C ARG A 74 -1.73 -17.30 10.60
N PRO A 75 -1.35 -17.10 11.88
CA PRO A 75 0.03 -17.33 12.33
C PRO A 75 0.59 -18.72 12.03
N ASP A 76 -0.29 -19.72 12.05
CA ASP A 76 -0.03 -21.14 11.87
C ASP A 76 -0.23 -21.62 10.42
N THR A 77 -0.61 -20.75 9.48
CA THR A 77 -0.77 -21.12 8.07
C THR A 77 0.49 -21.76 7.51
N ALA A 78 0.39 -23.04 7.14
CA ALA A 78 1.46 -23.77 6.49
C ALA A 78 1.70 -23.21 5.09
N ALA A 79 2.96 -22.97 4.75
CA ALA A 79 3.35 -22.48 3.43
C ALA A 79 4.79 -22.88 3.14
N ARG A 80 5.10 -23.03 1.85
CA ARG A 80 6.45 -23.29 1.37
C ARG A 80 7.19 -21.98 1.15
N GLY A 81 8.49 -21.98 1.45
CA GLY A 81 9.35 -20.82 1.27
C GLY A 81 9.34 -19.84 2.44
N ASP A 82 10.34 -18.95 2.41
CA ASP A 82 10.67 -18.06 3.51
C ASP A 82 10.13 -16.64 3.32
N TYR A 83 9.77 -16.26 2.09
CA TYR A 83 9.12 -14.98 1.79
C TYR A 83 7.60 -15.09 1.90
N PHE A 84 7.05 -14.70 3.06
CA PHE A 84 5.61 -14.63 3.25
C PHE A 84 5.22 -13.48 4.21
N PRO A 85 5.19 -12.23 3.73
CA PRO A 85 4.98 -11.03 4.54
C PRO A 85 3.70 -11.05 5.39
N GLU A 86 2.61 -11.57 4.84
CA GLU A 86 1.29 -11.66 5.50
C GLU A 86 1.32 -12.62 6.68
N ARG A 87 1.93 -13.81 6.50
CA ARG A 87 2.09 -14.78 7.60
C ARG A 87 3.06 -14.25 8.66
N THR A 88 4.13 -13.58 8.25
CA THR A 88 5.08 -12.94 9.16
C THR A 88 4.39 -11.85 9.99
N LEU A 89 3.52 -11.06 9.37
CA LEU A 89 2.71 -10.05 10.07
C LEU A 89 1.67 -10.70 10.99
N ALA A 90 0.98 -11.76 10.53
CA ALA A 90 0.03 -12.52 11.34
C ALA A 90 0.67 -13.04 12.63
N ARG A 91 1.87 -13.62 12.55
CA ARG A 91 2.64 -14.09 13.72
C ARG A 91 2.97 -12.94 14.67
N TRP A 92 3.49 -11.84 14.14
CA TRP A 92 3.78 -10.66 14.96
C TRP A 92 2.52 -10.11 15.65
N LEU A 93 1.39 -10.02 14.93
CA LEU A 93 0.12 -9.58 15.50
C LEU A 93 -0.33 -10.49 16.65
N ALA A 94 -0.16 -11.81 16.52
CA ALA A 94 -0.48 -12.75 17.59
C ALA A 94 0.42 -12.59 18.81
N GLU A 95 1.72 -12.32 18.63
CA GLU A 95 2.65 -12.01 19.72
C GLU A 95 2.29 -10.72 20.48
N GLN A 96 1.58 -9.79 19.82
CA GLN A 96 1.10 -8.54 20.41
C GLN A 96 -0.34 -8.63 20.96
N ASP A 97 -0.93 -9.82 21.04
CA ASP A 97 -2.34 -10.03 21.43
C ASP A 97 -3.34 -9.24 20.56
N LEU A 98 -3.05 -9.06 19.28
CA LEU A 98 -3.90 -8.37 18.31
C LEU A 98 -4.64 -9.36 17.39
N PRO A 99 -5.75 -8.96 16.75
CA PRO A 99 -6.36 -9.74 15.68
C PRO A 99 -5.32 -10.06 14.60
N SER A 100 -5.03 -11.35 14.45
CA SER A 100 -3.85 -11.88 13.77
C SER A 100 -4.15 -12.53 12.42
N THR A 101 -5.34 -12.30 11.86
CA THR A 101 -5.66 -12.70 10.48
C THR A 101 -5.27 -11.58 9.53
N VAL A 102 -4.50 -11.91 8.51
CA VAL A 102 -4.19 -11.03 7.37
C VAL A 102 -4.73 -11.71 6.12
N TYR A 103 -5.65 -11.07 5.41
CA TYR A 103 -6.18 -11.63 4.17
C TYR A 103 -5.17 -11.42 3.03
N ALA A 104 -5.04 -12.39 2.13
CA ALA A 104 -4.09 -12.34 1.03
C ALA A 104 -4.81 -12.58 -0.30
N PHE A 105 -4.57 -11.70 -1.26
CA PHE A 105 -5.03 -11.83 -2.64
C PHE A 105 -3.87 -12.29 -3.52
N PRO A 106 -4.03 -13.29 -4.41
CA PRO A 106 -2.99 -13.63 -5.36
C PRO A 106 -2.86 -12.54 -6.44
N GLN A 107 -1.69 -12.48 -7.09
CA GLN A 107 -1.49 -11.61 -8.25
C GLN A 107 -2.40 -12.03 -9.41
N THR A 108 -3.44 -11.24 -9.64
CA THR A 108 -4.43 -11.42 -10.70
C THR A 108 -4.70 -10.08 -11.40
N GLY A 109 -5.52 -10.10 -12.45
CA GLY A 109 -6.01 -8.86 -13.07
C GLY A 109 -7.14 -8.20 -12.26
N VAL A 110 -7.61 -7.05 -12.74
CA VAL A 110 -8.62 -6.23 -12.02
C VAL A 110 -9.93 -6.97 -11.76
N ARG A 111 -10.43 -7.73 -12.74
CA ARG A 111 -11.73 -8.42 -12.61
C ARG A 111 -11.74 -9.47 -11.49
N PRO A 112 -10.84 -10.48 -11.47
CA PRO A 112 -10.76 -11.43 -10.36
C PRO A 112 -10.42 -10.76 -9.03
N LEU A 113 -9.47 -9.82 -9.01
CA LEU A 113 -9.12 -9.11 -7.77
C LEU A 113 -10.31 -8.37 -7.17
N ARG A 114 -11.13 -7.69 -7.99
CA ARG A 114 -12.36 -7.04 -7.53
C ARG A 114 -13.36 -8.05 -6.98
N ALA A 115 -13.50 -9.22 -7.60
CA ALA A 115 -14.36 -10.28 -7.10
C ALA A 115 -13.89 -10.79 -5.72
N ALA A 116 -12.58 -10.97 -5.54
CA ALA A 116 -11.98 -11.35 -4.28
C ALA A 116 -12.20 -10.31 -3.18
N TYR A 117 -12.06 -9.01 -3.49
CA TYR A 117 -12.43 -7.94 -2.56
C TYR A 117 -13.91 -7.99 -2.17
N ARG A 118 -14.83 -8.25 -3.12
CA ARG A 118 -16.27 -8.41 -2.80
C ARG A 118 -16.51 -9.59 -1.87
N ALA A 119 -15.93 -10.75 -2.18
CA ALA A 119 -16.03 -11.93 -1.32
C ALA A 119 -15.50 -11.68 0.10
N LEU A 120 -14.37 -10.97 0.22
CA LEU A 120 -13.84 -10.58 1.52
C LEU A 120 -14.79 -9.62 2.25
N VAL A 121 -15.28 -8.58 1.57
CA VAL A 121 -16.22 -7.63 2.16
C VAL A 121 -17.50 -8.32 2.65
N ASP A 122 -18.04 -9.25 1.86
CA ASP A 122 -19.23 -10.04 2.23
C ASP A 122 -18.95 -10.94 3.43
N HIS A 123 -17.80 -11.63 3.45
CA HIS A 123 -17.37 -12.45 4.59
C HIS A 123 -17.24 -11.66 5.88
N LEU A 124 -16.69 -10.46 5.80
CA LEU A 124 -16.57 -9.57 6.95
C LEU A 124 -17.94 -9.07 7.42
N GLY A 125 -19.00 -9.22 6.63
CA GLY A 125 -20.34 -8.71 6.90
C GLY A 125 -20.52 -7.25 6.49
N GLY A 126 -19.89 -6.85 5.39
CA GLY A 126 -19.80 -5.47 4.88
C GLY A 126 -18.62 -4.70 5.47
N VAL A 127 -18.20 -3.61 4.82
CA VAL A 127 -17.20 -2.65 5.33
C VAL A 127 -17.64 -1.22 5.00
N ASP A 128 -17.32 -0.26 5.88
CA ASP A 128 -17.66 1.16 5.67
C ASP A 128 -16.56 1.90 4.90
N ALA A 129 -15.33 1.39 4.99
CA ALA A 129 -14.18 1.98 4.34
C ALA A 129 -13.16 0.93 3.89
N ILE A 130 -12.53 1.20 2.75
CA ILE A 130 -11.29 0.55 2.33
C ILE A 130 -10.19 1.61 2.25
N VAL A 131 -9.03 1.32 2.85
CA VAL A 131 -7.81 2.09 2.72
C VAL A 131 -6.78 1.24 1.99
N LEU A 132 -6.44 1.61 0.76
CA LEU A 132 -5.26 1.08 0.09
C LEU A 132 -4.01 1.73 0.68
N VAL A 133 -2.99 0.92 0.96
CA VAL A 133 -1.70 1.41 1.48
C VAL A 133 -0.59 1.01 0.53
N ASP A 134 0.29 1.96 0.27
CA ASP A 134 1.42 1.82 -0.65
C ASP A 134 2.70 2.12 0.13
N GLY A 135 3.63 1.17 0.08
CA GLY A 135 4.99 1.30 0.57
C GLY A 135 5.87 2.06 -0.44
N GLY A 136 5.58 3.34 -0.61
CA GLY A 136 6.09 4.10 -1.72
C GLY A 136 5.13 5.23 -2.07
N THR A 137 5.18 5.66 -3.32
CA THR A 137 4.37 6.74 -3.90
C THR A 137 4.03 6.51 -5.37
N ASP A 138 4.39 5.37 -5.96
CA ASP A 138 4.13 5.06 -7.37
C ASP A 138 2.65 4.86 -7.67
N ILE A 139 1.80 4.48 -6.70
CA ILE A 139 0.34 4.49 -6.88
C ILE A 139 -0.20 5.89 -7.25
N LEU A 140 0.54 6.97 -6.93
CA LEU A 140 0.17 8.34 -7.25
C LEU A 140 0.50 8.74 -8.70
N MET A 141 1.13 7.86 -9.49
CA MET A 141 1.48 8.12 -10.88
C MET A 141 0.25 8.02 -11.79
N ARG A 142 0.23 8.88 -12.82
CA ARG A 142 -0.89 9.03 -13.74
C ARG A 142 -0.70 8.25 -15.04
N GLY A 143 0.55 7.94 -15.40
CA GLY A 143 0.94 7.18 -16.59
C GLY A 143 1.79 7.94 -17.59
N ASP A 144 1.74 9.27 -17.58
CA ASP A 144 2.50 10.12 -18.49
C ASP A 144 3.83 10.60 -17.87
N GLU A 145 4.20 10.16 -16.67
CA GLU A 145 5.50 10.47 -16.07
C GLU A 145 6.65 9.73 -16.76
N HIS A 146 7.87 10.27 -16.63
CA HIS A 146 9.08 9.65 -17.18
C HIS A 146 9.31 8.20 -16.68
N GLY A 147 9.08 7.97 -15.39
CA GLY A 147 9.11 6.66 -14.76
C GLY A 147 7.91 6.49 -13.85
N LEU A 148 7.34 5.29 -13.86
CA LEU A 148 6.11 4.96 -13.14
C LEU A 148 6.35 4.15 -11.86
N GLY A 149 7.58 3.74 -11.58
CA GLY A 149 7.83 2.76 -10.51
C GLY A 149 7.43 1.35 -10.95
N THR A 150 6.69 0.67 -10.09
CA THR A 150 6.13 -0.69 -10.28
C THR A 150 4.60 -0.64 -10.31
N PRO A 151 3.99 -0.09 -11.38
CA PRO A 151 2.59 0.32 -11.37
C PRO A 151 1.58 -0.83 -11.41
N GLU A 152 1.96 -2.04 -11.81
CA GLU A 152 1.01 -3.12 -12.10
C GLU A 152 0.10 -3.47 -10.92
N GLU A 153 0.71 -3.81 -9.79
CA GLU A 153 0.03 -4.17 -8.56
C GLU A 153 -0.84 -3.03 -8.01
N ASP A 154 -0.25 -1.84 -7.93
CA ASP A 154 -0.91 -0.64 -7.45
C ASP A 154 -2.16 -0.32 -8.26
N MET A 155 -2.05 -0.38 -9.59
CA MET A 155 -3.15 -0.08 -10.48
C MET A 155 -4.19 -1.19 -10.50
N ALA A 156 -3.78 -2.46 -10.32
CA ALA A 156 -4.71 -3.56 -10.11
C ALA A 156 -5.59 -3.30 -8.87
N SER A 157 -4.94 -2.98 -7.74
CA SER A 157 -5.59 -2.70 -6.46
C SER A 157 -6.47 -1.45 -6.51
N LEU A 158 -5.96 -0.37 -7.10
CA LEU A 158 -6.70 0.89 -7.28
C LEU A 158 -7.93 0.69 -8.14
N ALA A 159 -7.81 0.03 -9.30
CA ALA A 159 -8.94 -0.26 -10.18
C ALA A 159 -9.97 -1.21 -9.53
N ALA A 160 -9.50 -2.24 -8.81
CA ALA A 160 -10.37 -3.18 -8.11
C ALA A 160 -11.23 -2.45 -7.06
N VAL A 161 -10.60 -1.71 -6.15
CA VAL A 161 -11.28 -1.01 -5.04
C VAL A 161 -12.15 0.14 -5.54
N THR A 162 -11.72 0.90 -6.54
CA THR A 162 -12.52 2.01 -7.08
C THR A 162 -13.78 1.52 -7.79
N GLY A 163 -13.78 0.31 -8.34
CA GLY A 163 -14.99 -0.35 -8.88
C GLY A 163 -15.94 -0.93 -7.82
N LEU A 164 -15.66 -0.78 -6.52
CA LEU A 164 -16.56 -1.17 -5.41
C LEU A 164 -17.45 0.01 -5.00
N GLU A 165 -18.42 0.34 -5.86
CA GLU A 165 -19.29 1.52 -5.67
C GLU A 165 -20.14 1.49 -4.39
N GLY A 166 -20.42 0.29 -3.86
CA GLY A 166 -21.14 0.12 -2.59
C GLY A 166 -20.36 0.56 -1.35
N ILE A 167 -19.06 0.85 -1.47
CA ILE A 167 -18.20 1.24 -0.35
C ILE A 167 -18.01 2.76 -0.37
N PRO A 168 -18.57 3.50 0.61
CA PRO A 168 -18.63 4.95 0.52
C PRO A 168 -17.26 5.61 0.67
N ARG A 169 -16.36 5.04 1.47
CA ARG A 169 -15.04 5.61 1.76
C ARG A 169 -13.95 4.72 1.17
N ARG A 170 -13.32 5.17 0.10
CA ARG A 170 -12.18 4.48 -0.55
C ARG A 170 -11.02 5.45 -0.58
N LEU A 171 -9.98 5.16 0.20
CA LEU A 171 -8.84 6.05 0.42
C LEU A 171 -7.55 5.36 -0.01
N VAL A 172 -6.52 6.14 -0.29
CA VAL A 172 -5.14 5.68 -0.46
C VAL A 172 -4.25 6.40 0.55
N ALA A 173 -3.31 5.70 1.17
CA ALA A 173 -2.28 6.26 2.02
C ALA A 173 -0.90 5.71 1.63
N CYS A 174 -0.04 6.60 1.17
CA CYS A 174 1.34 6.31 0.76
C CYS A 174 2.29 6.63 1.91
N LEU A 175 3.21 5.72 2.24
CA LEU A 175 4.26 5.93 3.24
C LEU A 175 5.62 5.51 2.66
N GLY A 176 6.62 6.38 2.76
CA GLY A 176 7.95 6.12 2.19
C GLY A 176 8.33 7.01 1.01
N PHE A 177 7.76 8.22 0.92
CA PHE A 177 8.13 9.21 -0.09
C PHE A 177 9.65 9.30 -0.29
N GLY A 178 10.10 9.06 -1.52
CA GLY A 178 11.53 8.98 -1.82
C GLY A 178 11.99 7.61 -2.34
N VAL A 179 11.40 6.54 -1.81
CA VAL A 179 11.96 5.19 -1.97
C VAL A 179 11.90 4.66 -3.40
N ASP A 180 10.87 5.05 -4.16
CA ASP A 180 10.64 4.57 -5.53
C ASP A 180 11.54 5.25 -6.57
N ALA A 181 12.42 6.17 -6.16
CA ALA A 181 13.44 6.74 -7.05
C ALA A 181 14.28 5.65 -7.72
N HIS A 182 14.52 4.54 -7.02
CA HIS A 182 15.23 3.38 -7.55
C HIS A 182 14.47 2.66 -8.67
N HIS A 183 13.14 2.81 -8.73
CA HIS A 183 12.28 2.31 -9.80
C HIS A 183 11.91 3.41 -10.83
N GLY A 184 12.64 4.53 -10.82
CA GLY A 184 12.51 5.60 -11.81
C GLY A 184 11.43 6.64 -11.49
N VAL A 185 10.77 6.58 -10.33
CA VAL A 185 9.82 7.61 -9.91
C VAL A 185 10.53 8.94 -9.66
N ASN A 186 10.01 10.02 -10.25
CA ASN A 186 10.49 11.36 -9.97
C ASN A 186 9.59 12.06 -8.94
N HIS A 187 10.14 12.32 -7.75
CA HIS A 187 9.40 12.89 -6.63
C HIS A 187 8.82 14.29 -6.88
N SER A 188 9.41 15.07 -7.77
CA SER A 188 8.82 16.35 -8.19
C SER A 188 7.52 16.15 -8.99
N LEU A 189 7.41 15.07 -9.78
CA LEU A 189 6.18 14.71 -10.47
C LEU A 189 5.12 14.14 -9.51
N VAL A 190 5.54 13.41 -8.46
CA VAL A 190 4.64 13.01 -7.35
C VAL A 190 4.03 14.26 -6.71
N LEU A 191 4.84 15.26 -6.36
CA LEU A 191 4.37 16.52 -5.78
C LEU A 191 3.45 17.29 -6.73
N GLU A 192 3.75 17.28 -8.04
CA GLU A 192 2.88 17.86 -9.07
C GLU A 192 1.50 17.18 -9.10
N ASN A 193 1.47 15.83 -9.02
CA ASN A 193 0.24 15.05 -9.01
C ASN A 193 -0.59 15.32 -7.75
N LEU A 194 0.04 15.38 -6.57
CA LEU A 194 -0.62 15.74 -5.31
C LEU A 194 -1.23 17.15 -5.38
N ALA A 195 -0.49 18.13 -5.91
CA ALA A 195 -1.02 19.48 -6.12
C ALA A 195 -2.20 19.49 -7.10
N ALA A 196 -2.22 18.57 -8.08
CA ALA A 196 -3.33 18.42 -8.99
C ALA A 196 -4.56 17.78 -8.29
N LEU A 197 -4.36 16.80 -7.41
CA LEU A 197 -5.42 16.19 -6.59
C LEU A 197 -6.01 17.18 -5.59
N GLU A 198 -5.20 18.06 -5.00
CA GLU A 198 -5.66 19.14 -4.12
C GLU A 198 -6.64 20.07 -4.84
N ARG A 199 -6.37 20.44 -6.10
CA ARG A 199 -7.28 21.30 -6.89
C ARG A 199 -8.67 20.68 -7.08
N ASP A 200 -8.76 19.35 -7.06
CA ASP A 200 -10.03 18.62 -7.18
C ASP A 200 -10.61 18.22 -5.80
N GLY A 201 -10.03 18.70 -4.69
CA GLY A 201 -10.41 18.36 -3.33
C GLY A 201 -10.22 16.89 -2.97
N SER A 202 -9.35 16.19 -3.71
CA SER A 202 -9.09 14.75 -3.57
C SER A 202 -7.82 14.44 -2.79
N TYR A 203 -6.96 15.43 -2.52
CA TYR A 203 -5.85 15.30 -1.57
C TYR A 203 -6.37 15.49 -0.15
N LEU A 204 -6.00 14.57 0.76
CA LEU A 204 -6.40 14.56 2.17
C LEU A 204 -5.25 15.01 3.09
N GLY A 205 -4.23 15.65 2.51
CA GLY A 205 -3.07 16.15 3.22
C GLY A 205 -2.03 15.07 3.54
N ALA A 206 -1.05 15.49 4.33
CA ALA A 206 -0.01 14.64 4.85
C ALA A 206 0.10 14.77 6.37
N PHE A 207 0.53 13.71 7.04
CA PHE A 207 0.82 13.69 8.47
C PHE A 207 1.97 12.74 8.78
N SER A 208 2.71 13.01 9.85
CA SER A 208 3.87 12.21 10.24
C SER A 208 3.48 10.99 11.05
N LEU A 209 4.21 9.88 10.85
CA LEU A 209 4.25 8.76 11.78
C LEU A 209 5.17 9.14 12.96
N PRO A 210 4.64 9.39 14.17
CA PRO A 210 5.47 9.88 15.27
C PRO A 210 6.24 8.71 15.92
N PRO A 211 7.58 8.75 16.04
CA PRO A 211 8.34 7.67 16.67
C PRO A 211 7.98 7.46 18.15
N GLY A 212 7.58 8.53 18.84
CA GLY A 212 7.14 8.48 20.25
C GLY A 212 5.70 8.01 20.46
N SER A 213 4.96 7.71 19.39
CA SER A 213 3.60 7.15 19.49
C SER A 213 3.64 5.63 19.67
N ARG A 214 2.55 5.06 20.20
CA ARG A 214 2.41 3.60 20.29
C ARG A 214 2.45 2.96 18.91
N GLU A 215 1.79 3.59 17.94
CA GLU A 215 1.72 3.16 16.55
C GLU A 215 3.11 3.14 15.90
N GLY A 216 3.92 4.18 16.12
CA GLY A 216 5.30 4.26 15.64
C GLY A 216 6.21 3.21 16.26
N ALA A 217 6.15 3.04 17.59
CA ALA A 217 6.96 2.04 18.28
C ALA A 217 6.64 0.60 17.82
N LEU A 218 5.35 0.27 17.70
CA LEU A 218 4.90 -1.04 17.24
C LEU A 218 5.22 -1.27 15.76
N TYR A 219 5.16 -0.25 14.92
CA TYR A 219 5.60 -0.35 13.53
C TYR A 219 7.10 -0.66 13.42
N LEU A 220 7.95 0.03 14.18
CA LEU A 220 9.39 -0.25 14.21
C LEU A 220 9.68 -1.69 14.65
N ASP A 221 8.97 -2.18 15.67
CA ASP A 221 9.09 -3.56 16.14
C ASP A 221 8.63 -4.58 15.08
N ALA A 222 7.49 -4.35 14.43
CA ALA A 222 6.98 -5.19 13.36
C ALA A 222 7.96 -5.27 12.17
N VAL A 223 8.53 -4.15 11.75
CA VAL A 223 9.52 -4.11 10.67
C VAL A 223 10.79 -4.87 11.08
N ALA A 224 11.26 -4.70 12.31
CA ALA A 224 12.43 -5.44 12.81
C ALA A 224 12.15 -6.95 12.89
N HIS A 225 10.94 -7.35 13.33
CA HIS A 225 10.50 -8.74 13.32
C HIS A 225 10.48 -9.30 11.89
N ALA A 226 9.87 -8.58 10.94
CA ALA A 226 9.85 -8.96 9.54
C ALA A 226 11.25 -9.17 8.96
N GLN A 227 12.18 -8.25 9.22
CA GLN A 227 13.57 -8.37 8.77
C GLN A 227 14.26 -9.64 9.30
N ARG A 228 14.01 -10.03 10.56
CA ARG A 228 14.54 -11.29 11.13
C ARG A 228 13.91 -12.53 10.48
N CYS A 229 12.63 -12.47 10.12
CA CYS A 229 11.91 -13.59 9.51
C CYS A 229 12.19 -13.73 8.01
N THR A 230 12.62 -12.68 7.33
CA THR A 230 12.94 -12.70 5.90
C THR A 230 14.35 -12.14 5.64
N PRO A 231 15.42 -12.77 6.17
CA PRO A 231 16.77 -12.20 6.14
C PRO A 231 17.35 -12.07 4.73
N ASP A 232 16.98 -12.96 3.80
CA ASP A 232 17.45 -12.92 2.40
C ASP A 232 16.71 -11.87 1.56
N HIS A 233 15.46 -11.58 1.93
CA HIS A 233 14.57 -10.69 1.19
C HIS A 233 13.83 -9.69 2.09
N PRO A 234 14.53 -8.92 2.96
CA PRO A 234 13.87 -7.94 3.81
C PRO A 234 13.27 -6.81 2.97
N SER A 235 12.22 -6.18 3.48
CA SER A 235 11.64 -5.00 2.85
C SER A 235 12.62 -3.83 2.87
N ILE A 236 13.10 -3.42 1.70
CA ILE A 236 13.91 -2.19 1.54
C ILE A 236 13.05 -0.98 1.87
N VAL A 237 11.79 -0.96 1.39
CA VAL A 237 10.82 0.10 1.66
C VAL A 237 10.61 0.32 3.15
N ASN A 238 10.08 -0.67 3.86
CA ASN A 238 9.72 -0.50 5.25
C ASN A 238 10.98 -0.34 6.13
N GLY A 239 12.12 -0.90 5.73
CA GLY A 239 13.40 -0.65 6.38
C GLY A 239 13.86 0.81 6.26
N SER A 240 13.74 1.42 5.08
CA SER A 240 14.03 2.85 4.86
C SER A 240 13.06 3.76 5.63
N VAL A 241 11.77 3.44 5.64
CA VAL A 241 10.77 4.15 6.45
C VAL A 241 11.11 4.03 7.94
N ALA A 242 11.43 2.82 8.42
CA ALA A 242 11.80 2.61 9.82
C ALA A 242 13.08 3.38 10.22
N ALA A 243 14.05 3.50 9.32
CA ALA A 243 15.23 4.34 9.51
C ALA A 243 14.84 5.83 9.61
N ALA A 244 13.98 6.32 8.70
CA ALA A 244 13.49 7.70 8.74
C ALA A 244 12.69 8.02 10.02
N VAL A 245 11.84 7.09 10.47
CA VAL A 245 11.09 7.22 11.74
C VAL A 245 12.03 7.31 12.93
N ARG A 246 13.15 6.59 12.92
CA ARG A 246 14.22 6.70 13.94
C ARG A 246 15.02 8.00 13.87
N GLY A 247 14.83 8.80 12.81
CA GLY A 247 15.56 10.05 12.58
C GLY A 247 16.87 9.87 11.82
N ASP A 248 17.12 8.70 11.23
CA ASP A 248 18.29 8.46 10.38
C ASP A 248 18.16 9.26 9.06
N PHE A 249 19.29 9.55 8.41
CA PHE A 249 19.35 10.30 7.15
C PHE A 249 20.49 9.80 6.25
N GLY A 250 20.27 9.85 4.93
CA GLY A 250 21.25 9.49 3.91
C GLY A 250 21.32 7.99 3.63
N ASP A 251 22.52 7.49 3.35
CA ASP A 251 22.75 6.10 2.97
C ASP A 251 22.79 5.18 4.20
N VAL A 252 21.62 4.74 4.65
CA VAL A 252 21.48 3.85 5.80
C VAL A 252 21.53 2.39 5.36
N ARG A 253 22.50 1.64 5.84
CA ARG A 253 22.68 0.21 5.49
C ARG A 253 22.07 -0.70 6.54
N PHE A 254 21.01 -1.41 6.16
CA PHE A 254 20.37 -2.43 7.00
C PHE A 254 20.17 -3.78 6.29
N THR A 255 20.59 -3.90 5.03
CA THR A 255 20.51 -5.15 4.25
C THR A 255 21.58 -5.17 3.16
N GLU A 256 22.09 -6.35 2.83
CA GLU A 256 22.99 -6.56 1.69
C GLU A 256 22.30 -6.36 0.34
N ARG A 257 20.96 -6.35 0.28
CA ARG A 257 20.21 -6.15 -0.97
C ARG A 257 20.46 -4.79 -1.62
N THR A 258 20.86 -3.78 -0.84
CA THR A 258 21.14 -2.44 -1.37
C THR A 258 22.62 -2.25 -1.71
N LYS A 259 23.45 -3.28 -1.57
CA LYS A 259 24.88 -3.22 -1.88
C LYS A 259 25.11 -2.75 -3.32
N GLY A 260 25.92 -1.71 -3.48
CA GLY A 260 26.21 -1.10 -4.79
C GLY A 260 25.20 -0.04 -5.25
N SER A 261 24.20 0.30 -4.43
CA SER A 261 23.29 1.44 -4.61
C SER A 261 23.28 2.27 -3.34
N GLU A 262 23.08 3.59 -3.37
CA GLU A 262 22.94 4.40 -2.16
C GLU A 262 21.46 4.61 -1.84
N LEU A 263 21.05 4.33 -0.60
CA LEU A 263 19.75 4.77 -0.11
C LEU A 263 19.81 6.27 0.18
N PHE A 264 18.66 6.93 0.09
CA PHE A 264 18.52 8.34 0.50
C PHE A 264 17.41 8.48 1.53
N VAL A 265 17.64 7.88 2.71
CA VAL A 265 16.73 7.97 3.85
C VAL A 265 16.57 9.43 4.23
N ASN A 266 15.33 9.88 4.40
CA ASN A 266 15.05 11.27 4.75
C ASN A 266 13.70 11.38 5.50
N PRO A 267 13.46 12.49 6.22
CA PRO A 267 12.25 12.64 7.03
C PRO A 267 10.92 12.59 6.27
N LEU A 268 10.89 12.84 4.95
CA LEU A 268 9.67 12.73 4.15
C LEU A 268 9.18 11.29 4.03
N MET A 269 10.07 10.30 4.17
CA MET A 269 9.69 8.87 4.19
C MET A 269 8.82 8.51 5.39
N ALA A 270 8.87 9.29 6.49
CA ALA A 270 8.03 9.10 7.67
C ALA A 270 6.69 9.86 7.58
N LEU A 271 6.37 10.46 6.43
CA LEU A 271 5.10 11.12 6.19
C LEU A 271 4.16 10.21 5.40
N TYR A 272 2.92 10.14 5.85
CA TYR A 272 1.82 9.67 5.04
C TYR A 272 1.38 10.75 4.06
N PHE A 273 1.15 10.38 2.80
CA PHE A 273 0.43 11.19 1.82
C PHE A 273 -0.88 10.51 1.51
N CYS A 274 -2.00 11.19 1.79
CA CYS A 274 -3.32 10.56 1.74
C CYS A 274 -4.19 11.20 0.67
N VAL A 275 -4.94 10.38 -0.06
CA VAL A 275 -5.86 10.83 -1.13
C VAL A 275 -7.16 10.04 -1.11
N ASP A 276 -8.20 10.62 -1.70
CA ASP A 276 -9.42 9.91 -2.07
C ASP A 276 -9.11 9.00 -3.28
N ALA A 277 -9.37 7.69 -3.16
CA ALA A 277 -9.03 6.73 -4.20
C ALA A 277 -9.82 6.96 -5.49
N THR A 278 -11.07 7.42 -5.38
CA THR A 278 -11.91 7.73 -6.56
C THR A 278 -11.37 8.98 -7.26
N GLY A 279 -10.93 9.98 -6.49
CA GLY A 279 -10.24 11.15 -7.02
C GLY A 279 -8.94 10.83 -7.73
N LEU A 280 -8.12 9.94 -7.14
CA LEU A 280 -6.90 9.44 -7.75
C LEU A 280 -7.19 8.70 -9.07
N ALA A 281 -8.15 7.78 -9.05
CA ALA A 281 -8.54 6.99 -10.23
C ALA A 281 -8.97 7.87 -11.42
N ARG A 282 -9.74 8.93 -11.19
CA ARG A 282 -10.14 9.88 -12.25
C ARG A 282 -8.96 10.60 -12.92
N ARG A 283 -7.81 10.70 -12.24
CA ARG A 283 -6.62 11.36 -12.77
C ARG A 283 -5.63 10.41 -13.43
N ASN A 284 -5.74 9.12 -13.19
CA ASN A 284 -4.97 8.12 -13.91
C ASN A 284 -5.46 8.03 -15.36
N LEU A 285 -4.52 7.95 -16.31
CA LEU A 285 -4.79 8.11 -17.73
C LEU A 285 -5.10 6.79 -18.47
N TYR A 286 -4.98 5.66 -17.79
CA TYR A 286 -5.16 4.33 -18.38
C TYR A 286 -5.93 3.35 -17.49
N LEU A 287 -6.35 3.74 -16.28
CA LEU A 287 -6.97 2.86 -15.30
C LEU A 287 -8.26 2.19 -15.84
N ASP A 288 -9.04 2.92 -16.62
CA ASP A 288 -10.26 2.44 -17.28
C ASP A 288 -9.97 1.29 -18.26
N ARG A 289 -8.80 1.30 -18.90
CA ARG A 289 -8.36 0.24 -19.81
C ARG A 289 -8.05 -1.08 -19.08
N LEU A 290 -7.83 -1.04 -17.77
CA LEU A 290 -7.50 -2.23 -16.97
C LEU A 290 -8.72 -3.05 -16.53
N GLU A 291 -9.92 -2.49 -16.66
CA GLU A 291 -11.17 -2.99 -16.07
C GLU A 291 -11.45 -4.49 -16.33
N ASN A 292 -11.11 -4.95 -17.53
CA ASN A 292 -11.42 -6.31 -18.01
C ASN A 292 -10.24 -7.28 -17.91
N THR A 293 -9.12 -6.86 -17.34
CA THR A 293 -7.95 -7.73 -17.16
C THR A 293 -8.25 -8.86 -16.17
N ALA A 294 -7.73 -10.05 -16.47
CA ALA A 294 -7.83 -11.25 -15.65
C ALA A 294 -6.49 -11.68 -15.06
N LEU A 295 -5.38 -11.34 -15.73
CA LEU A 295 -4.03 -11.71 -15.34
C LEU A 295 -3.16 -10.46 -15.22
N MET A 296 -2.19 -10.48 -14.31
CA MET A 296 -1.26 -9.35 -14.10
C MET A 296 -0.51 -8.99 -15.39
N ARG A 297 -0.10 -9.98 -16.19
CA ARG A 297 0.54 -9.74 -17.50
C ARG A 297 -0.30 -8.90 -18.47
N GLN A 298 -1.63 -8.96 -18.37
CA GLN A 298 -2.50 -8.14 -19.22
C GLN A 298 -2.48 -6.68 -18.78
N ILE A 299 -2.32 -6.42 -17.46
CA ILE A 299 -2.11 -5.08 -16.94
C ILE A 299 -0.79 -4.53 -17.49
N SER A 300 0.31 -5.29 -17.40
CA SER A 300 1.59 -4.87 -17.99
C SER A 300 1.47 -4.54 -19.48
N SER A 301 0.76 -5.36 -20.26
CA SER A 301 0.53 -5.08 -21.70
C SER A 301 -0.24 -3.79 -21.93
N VAL A 302 -1.33 -3.55 -21.20
CA VAL A 302 -2.15 -2.34 -21.35
C VAL A 302 -1.36 -1.09 -20.94
N ILE A 303 -0.56 -1.16 -19.87
CA ILE A 303 0.31 -0.05 -19.45
C ILE A 303 1.35 0.25 -20.54
N ALA A 304 2.01 -0.78 -21.09
CA ALA A 304 2.99 -0.62 -22.15
C ALA A 304 2.37 0.02 -23.41
N GLU A 305 1.23 -0.50 -23.86
CA GLU A 305 0.48 0.04 -25.01
C GLU A 305 0.09 1.51 -24.79
N PHE A 306 -0.44 1.85 -23.60
CA PHE A 306 -0.74 3.24 -23.25
C PHE A 306 0.51 4.14 -23.29
N ARG A 307 1.65 3.66 -22.77
CA ARG A 307 2.89 4.43 -22.76
C ARG A 307 3.44 4.70 -24.16
N ASP A 308 3.25 3.78 -25.09
CA ASP A 308 3.60 3.96 -26.50
C ASP A 308 2.68 4.99 -27.18
N GLU A 309 1.41 5.07 -26.78
CA GLU A 309 0.44 6.04 -27.31
C GLU A 309 0.61 7.46 -26.80
N VAL A 310 1.10 7.66 -25.56
CA VAL A 310 1.02 8.96 -24.87
C VAL A 310 1.83 10.09 -25.54
N GLY A 311 2.68 9.76 -26.53
CA GLY A 311 3.36 10.69 -27.44
C GLY A 311 4.46 11.53 -26.79
N ARG A 312 4.28 11.97 -25.54
CA ARG A 312 5.27 12.66 -24.73
C ARG A 312 5.05 12.40 -23.24
N GLN A 313 6.10 11.92 -22.59
CA GLN A 313 6.15 11.80 -21.14
C GLN A 313 6.62 13.12 -20.49
N ARG A 314 6.08 13.44 -19.30
CA ARG A 314 6.51 14.55 -18.45
C ARG A 314 7.95 14.30 -17.98
N PRO A 315 8.89 15.22 -18.25
CA PRO A 315 10.29 15.01 -17.91
C PRO A 315 10.53 15.12 -16.39
N PRO A 316 11.55 14.42 -15.86
CA PRO A 316 11.91 14.52 -14.45
C PRO A 316 12.39 15.94 -14.09
N ARG A 317 12.15 16.36 -12.85
CA ARG A 317 12.62 17.65 -12.30
C ARG A 317 13.36 17.45 -10.99
N ALA A 318 14.36 18.27 -10.73
CA ALA A 318 15.08 18.27 -9.45
C ALA A 318 14.28 18.99 -8.34
N PHE A 319 14.64 18.77 -7.07
CA PHE A 319 14.02 19.43 -5.92
C PHE A 319 15.06 19.58 -4.79
N PRO A 320 15.06 20.66 -3.97
CA PRO A 320 14.35 21.92 -4.15
C PRO A 320 15.15 22.76 -5.16
N HIS A 321 14.55 23.18 -6.26
CA HIS A 321 15.26 24.04 -7.22
C HIS A 321 15.73 25.35 -6.59
#